data_AF-A0A1M6G0I0-F1
#
_entry.id   AF-A0A1M6G0I0-F1
#
_cell.length_a   1.000
_cell.length_b   1.000
_cell.length_c   1.000
_cell.angle_alpha   90.00
_cell.angle_beta   90.00
_cell.angle_gamma   90.00
#
_symmetry.space_group_name_H-M   'P 1'
#
loop_
_entity.id
_entity.type
_entity.pdbx_description
1 polymer ?
#
loop_
_entity_poly.entity_id
_entity_poly.type
_entity_poly.pdbx_seq_one_letter_code
_entity_poly.pdbx_strand_id
1 'polypeptide(L)'
;MAVNQWQGPAATYKHKGHIIKNVNHEFSEQITGGQRIADLVAKLVGSWPFIIYQSAIIIIWMGANIYLTYMAGTNPDFVASWDPYPFILLNLVLSFQAAYTGPVVMMSQNRQAEKDRLMADQDYQINKKAEEEIKVVMEHLVHQDALLQELLTRLEVMEQRILNKGEQVTR
;
A
#
# COMPACT_ATOMS: atom_id res chain seq x y z
N MET A 1 38.15 -25.72 -34.18
CA MET A 1 37.76 -25.94 -32.78
C MET A 1 36.64 -24.96 -32.45
N ALA A 2 35.39 -25.41 -32.47
CA ALA A 2 34.23 -24.56 -32.20
C ALA A 2 33.81 -24.73 -30.73
N VAL A 3 34.43 -23.97 -29.84
CA VAL A 3 33.92 -23.75 -28.48
C VAL A 3 32.97 -22.56 -28.57
N ASN A 4 31.77 -22.72 -29.13
CA ASN A 4 30.82 -21.61 -29.21
C ASN A 4 29.40 -22.16 -29.35
N GLN A 5 28.70 -22.28 -28.22
CA GLN A 5 27.22 -22.22 -28.02
C GLN A 5 26.73 -23.08 -26.85
N TRP A 6 27.50 -23.22 -25.77
CA TRP A 6 26.95 -23.79 -24.54
C TRP A 6 26.10 -22.74 -23.83
N GLN A 7 24.78 -22.88 -23.94
CA GLN A 7 23.78 -22.04 -23.27
C GLN A 7 23.08 -22.91 -22.22
N GLY A 8 23.49 -22.79 -20.96
CA GLY A 8 22.76 -23.41 -19.85
C GLY A 8 21.33 -22.85 -19.74
N PRO A 9 20.46 -23.44 -18.89
CA PRO A 9 19.05 -23.04 -18.77
C PRO A 9 18.84 -21.52 -18.59
N ALA A 10 19.71 -20.87 -17.80
CA ALA A 10 19.69 -19.41 -17.59
C ALA A 10 20.05 -18.58 -18.83
N ALA A 11 20.87 -19.09 -19.75
CA ALA A 11 21.26 -18.35 -20.96
C ALA A 11 20.12 -18.23 -21.98
N THR A 12 19.10 -19.08 -21.87
CA THR A 12 17.89 -19.02 -22.70
C THR A 12 16.86 -18.03 -22.14
N TYR A 13 16.95 -17.68 -20.85
CA TYR A 13 15.96 -16.82 -20.19
C TYR A 13 16.23 -15.34 -20.47
N LYS A 14 15.38 -14.71 -21.28
CA LYS A 14 15.44 -13.26 -21.54
C LYS A 14 14.72 -12.49 -20.43
N HIS A 15 15.48 -11.74 -19.64
CA HIS A 15 14.91 -10.76 -18.72
C HIS A 15 14.21 -9.64 -19.52
N LYS A 16 12.87 -9.63 -19.49
CA LYS A 16 12.12 -8.42 -19.86
C LYS A 16 12.34 -7.40 -18.75
N GLY A 17 12.99 -6.29 -19.09
CA GLY A 17 13.31 -5.20 -18.17
C GLY A 17 12.13 -4.77 -17.30
N HIS A 18 12.43 -4.36 -16.07
CA HIS A 18 11.42 -3.97 -15.08
C HIS A 18 10.71 -2.69 -15.54
N ILE A 19 9.52 -2.83 -16.12
CA ILE A 19 8.60 -1.69 -16.22
C ILE A 19 8.01 -1.52 -14.84
N ILE A 20 8.64 -0.70 -14.00
CA ILE A 20 8.06 -0.26 -12.74
C ILE A 20 6.89 0.65 -13.12
N LYS A 21 5.70 0.08 -13.28
CA LYS A 21 4.48 0.87 -13.45
C LYS A 21 4.19 1.56 -12.13
N ASN A 22 4.13 2.88 -12.15
CA ASN A 22 3.78 3.66 -10.97
C ASN A 22 2.25 3.74 -10.88
N VAL A 23 1.65 2.84 -10.08
CA VAL A 23 0.19 2.79 -9.83
C VAL A 23 -0.36 4.16 -9.39
N ASN A 24 0.45 4.96 -8.68
CA ASN A 24 0.00 6.28 -8.23
C ASN A 24 -0.24 7.25 -9.40
N HIS A 25 0.48 7.11 -10.53
CA HIS A 25 0.32 8.02 -11.67
C HIS A 25 -1.01 7.76 -12.40
N GLU A 26 -1.31 6.49 -12.71
CA GLU A 26 -2.56 6.07 -13.36
C GLU A 26 -3.78 6.42 -12.49
N PHE A 27 -3.68 6.27 -11.16
CA PHE A 27 -4.77 6.62 -10.25
C PHE A 27 -4.97 8.14 -10.11
N SER A 28 -3.89 8.92 -10.22
CA SER A 28 -3.96 10.38 -10.05
C SER A 28 -4.59 11.12 -11.25
N GLU A 29 -4.51 10.54 -12.44
CA GLU A 29 -5.02 11.14 -13.68
C GLU A 29 -6.56 11.12 -13.77
N GLN A 30 -7.22 10.28 -12.97
CA GLN A 30 -8.68 10.10 -13.00
C GLN A 30 -9.43 10.81 -11.85
N ILE A 31 -8.73 11.55 -10.99
CA ILE A 31 -9.37 12.17 -9.82
C ILE A 31 -10.20 13.39 -10.23
N THR A 32 -11.51 13.27 -10.08
CA THR A 32 -12.46 14.38 -10.29
C THR A 32 -12.38 15.43 -9.17
N GLY A 33 -12.80 16.67 -9.45
CA GLY A 33 -12.79 17.75 -8.46
C GLY A 33 -13.60 17.43 -7.19
N GLY A 34 -14.75 16.75 -7.34
CA GLY A 34 -15.58 16.32 -6.21
C GLY A 34 -14.88 15.29 -5.31
N GLN A 35 -14.11 14.37 -5.88
CA GLN A 35 -13.33 13.39 -5.12
C GLN A 35 -12.22 14.07 -4.31
N ARG A 36 -11.54 15.09 -4.86
CA ARG A 36 -10.53 15.85 -4.10
C ARG A 36 -11.11 16.54 -2.87
N ILE A 37 -12.31 17.11 -3.00
CA ILE A 37 -13.01 17.77 -1.89
C ILE A 37 -13.43 16.72 -0.85
N ALA A 38 -14.01 15.59 -1.27
CA ALA A 38 -14.39 14.51 -0.37
C ALA A 38 -13.20 13.98 0.44
N ASP A 39 -12.03 13.84 -0.19
CA ASP A 39 -10.81 13.42 0.49
C ASP A 39 -10.30 14.43 1.51
N LEU A 40 -10.36 15.71 1.16
CA LEU A 40 -9.95 16.78 2.05
C LEU A 40 -10.86 16.81 3.29
N VAL A 41 -12.18 16.74 3.07
CA VAL A 41 -13.18 16.70 4.15
C VAL A 41 -13.01 15.46 5.00
N ALA A 42 -12.82 14.29 4.41
CA ALA A 42 -12.60 13.05 5.16
C ALA A 42 -11.30 13.10 6.00
N LYS A 43 -10.22 13.68 5.48
CA LYS A 43 -8.97 13.88 6.23
C LYS A 43 -9.14 14.84 7.40
N LEU A 44 -9.91 15.91 7.21
CA LEU A 44 -10.20 16.88 8.27
C LEU A 44 -11.07 16.25 9.37
N VAL A 45 -12.16 15.59 8.99
CA VAL A 45 -13.11 14.97 9.93
C VAL A 45 -12.47 13.81 10.70
N GLY A 46 -11.58 13.04 10.07
CA GLY A 46 -10.86 11.93 10.70
C GLY A 46 -9.70 12.34 11.61
N SER A 47 -9.46 13.65 11.81
CA SER A 47 -8.31 14.14 12.59
C SER A 47 -8.67 14.38 14.06
N TRP A 48 -7.76 14.00 14.97
CA TRP A 48 -7.84 14.33 16.40
C TRP A 48 -8.05 15.83 16.71
N PRO A 49 -7.33 16.79 16.08
CA PRO A 49 -7.55 18.21 16.34
C PRO A 49 -8.94 18.71 15.93
N PHE A 50 -9.56 18.13 14.90
CA PHE A 50 -10.92 18.50 14.49
C PHE A 50 -11.94 18.18 15.59
N ILE A 51 -11.84 17.01 16.22
CA ILE A 51 -12.74 16.59 17.30
C ILE A 51 -12.63 17.55 18.50
N ILE A 52 -11.42 17.98 18.84
CA ILE A 52 -11.18 18.92 19.95
C ILE A 52 -11.80 20.28 19.62
N TYR A 53 -11.55 20.81 18.42
CA TYR A 53 -12.10 22.10 17.98
C TYR A 53 -13.64 22.08 17.92
N GLN A 54 -14.22 21.03 17.34
CA GLN A 54 -15.67 20.84 17.25
C GLN A 54 -16.31 20.78 18.64
N SER A 55 -15.69 20.06 19.58
CA SER A 55 -16.17 19.94 20.95
C SER A 55 -16.09 21.27 21.69
N ALA A 56 -15.01 22.03 21.50
CA ALA A 56 -14.85 23.36 22.09
C ALA A 56 -15.93 24.33 21.59
N ILE A 57 -16.25 24.33 20.29
CA ILE A 57 -17.33 25.15 19.73
C ILE A 57 -18.67 24.81 20.38
N ILE A 58 -19.01 23.52 20.50
CA ILE A 58 -20.27 23.07 21.10
C ILE A 58 -20.36 23.56 22.56
N ILE A 59 -19.29 23.39 23.34
CA ILE A 59 -19.24 23.83 24.74
C ILE A 59 -19.39 25.36 24.84
N ILE A 60 -18.69 26.12 24.00
CA ILE A 60 -18.78 27.59 23.96
C ILE A 60 -20.20 28.03 23.58
N TRP A 61 -20.82 27.39 22.58
CA TRP A 61 -22.17 27.70 22.14
C TRP A 61 -23.20 27.43 23.24
N MET A 62 -23.13 26.26 23.88
CA MET A 62 -23.99 25.91 25.00
C MET A 62 -23.81 26.89 26.16
N GLY A 63 -22.55 27.18 26.54
CA GLY A 63 -22.22 28.13 27.61
C GLY A 63 -22.74 29.54 27.32
N ALA A 64 -22.57 30.04 26.09
CA ALA A 64 -23.08 31.34 25.68
C ALA A 64 -24.62 31.41 25.75
N ASN A 65 -25.34 30.40 25.26
CA ASN A 65 -26.81 30.39 25.28
C ASN A 65 -27.37 30.24 26.71
N ILE A 66 -26.71 29.45 27.58
CA ILE A 66 -27.09 29.36 29.00
C ILE A 66 -26.87 30.71 29.69
N TYR A 67 -25.73 31.36 29.46
CA TYR A 67 -25.41 32.68 30.02
C TYR A 67 -26.42 33.75 29.57
N LEU A 68 -26.75 33.79 28.28
CA LEU A 68 -27.74 34.72 27.73
C LEU A 68 -29.13 34.47 28.33
N THR A 69 -29.53 33.21 28.51
CA THR A 69 -30.82 32.86 29.14
C THR A 69 -30.87 33.31 30.60
N TYR A 70 -29.80 33.09 31.37
CA TYR A 70 -29.70 33.52 32.77
C TYR A 70 -29.74 35.05 32.90
N MET A 71 -29.02 35.75 32.02
CA MET A 71 -28.94 37.21 32.05
C MET A 71 -30.22 37.90 31.58
N ALA A 72 -30.92 37.33 30.59
CA ALA A 72 -32.24 37.79 30.15
C ALA A 72 -33.33 37.60 31.22
N GLY A 73 -33.21 36.60 32.09
CA GLY A 73 -34.10 36.44 33.24
C GLY A 73 -33.89 37.49 34.35
N THR A 74 -32.73 38.16 34.36
CA THR A 74 -32.35 39.12 35.40
C THR A 74 -32.52 40.58 34.93
N ASN A 75 -32.50 40.84 33.62
CA ASN A 75 -32.61 42.17 33.02
C ASN A 75 -33.62 42.17 31.84
N PRO A 76 -34.74 42.91 31.92
CA PRO A 76 -35.76 42.96 30.86
C PRO A 76 -35.30 43.57 29.53
N ASP A 77 -34.24 44.37 29.54
CA ASP A 77 -33.68 45.05 28.35
C ASP A 77 -32.61 44.23 27.62
N PHE A 78 -32.31 43.01 28.09
CA PHE A 78 -31.24 42.18 27.53
C PHE A 78 -31.75 41.28 26.39
N VAL A 79 -30.89 41.04 25.40
CA VAL A 79 -31.23 40.25 24.21
C VAL A 79 -31.69 38.85 24.61
N ALA A 80 -32.89 38.47 24.16
CA ALA A 80 -33.45 37.15 24.39
C ALA A 80 -32.52 36.05 23.84
N SER A 81 -32.43 34.93 24.56
CA SER A 81 -31.60 33.79 24.18
C SER A 81 -31.93 33.30 22.77
N TRP A 82 -30.89 33.10 21.93
CA TRP A 82 -31.02 32.68 20.54
C TRP A 82 -31.45 31.21 20.44
N ASP A 83 -30.84 30.33 21.23
CA ASP A 83 -31.15 28.89 21.27
C ASP A 83 -31.36 28.43 22.74
N PRO A 84 -32.55 28.68 23.33
CA PRO A 84 -32.86 28.22 24.69
C PRO A 84 -32.86 26.69 24.79
N TYR A 85 -32.64 26.17 25.99
CA TYR A 85 -32.80 24.73 26.27
C TYR A 85 -34.18 24.26 25.79
N PRO A 86 -34.31 23.23 24.93
CA PRO A 86 -33.38 22.11 24.69
C PRO A 86 -32.41 22.21 23.48
N PHE A 87 -32.00 23.42 23.03
CA PHE A 87 -31.03 23.65 21.94
C PHE A 87 -31.42 23.07 20.57
N ILE A 88 -32.58 23.49 20.04
CA ILE A 88 -33.12 22.92 18.79
C ILE A 88 -32.25 23.24 17.57
N LEU A 89 -31.63 24.42 17.53
CA LEU A 89 -30.81 24.83 16.38
C LEU A 89 -29.50 24.06 16.35
N LEU A 90 -28.84 23.91 17.50
CA LEU A 90 -27.63 23.10 17.62
C LEU A 90 -27.91 21.64 17.20
N ASN A 91 -29.04 21.08 17.64
CA ASN A 91 -29.43 19.71 17.30
C ASN A 91 -29.67 19.53 15.79
N LEU A 92 -30.34 20.51 15.15
CA LEU A 92 -30.56 20.52 13.71
C LEU A 92 -29.24 20.55 12.93
N VAL A 93 -28.33 21.45 13.31
CA VAL A 93 -27.02 21.60 12.65
C VAL A 93 -26.17 20.34 12.79
N LEU A 94 -26.09 19.76 13.99
CA LEU A 94 -25.35 18.52 14.22
C LEU A 94 -25.94 17.34 13.45
N SER A 95 -27.27 17.25 13.36
CA SER A 95 -27.95 16.20 12.58
C SER A 95 -27.64 16.32 11.09
N PHE A 96 -27.68 17.54 10.55
CA PHE A 96 -27.29 17.81 9.17
C PHE A 96 -25.80 17.49 8.92
N GLN A 97 -24.92 17.92 9.84
CA GLN A 97 -23.49 17.63 9.77
C GLN A 97 -23.24 16.11 9.71
N ALA A 98 -23.86 15.33 10.59
CA ALA A 98 -23.71 13.88 10.62
C ALA A 98 -24.22 13.22 9.32
N ALA A 99 -25.37 13.67 8.81
CA ALA A 99 -25.98 13.15 7.58
C ALA A 99 -25.07 13.31 6.35
N TYR A 100 -24.32 14.42 6.24
CA TYR A 100 -23.37 14.64 5.14
C TYR A 100 -22.00 14.01 5.40
N THR A 101 -21.60 13.89 6.66
CA THR A 101 -20.30 13.32 7.03
C THR A 101 -20.20 11.84 6.63
N GLY A 102 -21.22 11.05 6.92
CA GLY A 102 -21.22 9.60 6.62
C GLY A 102 -20.92 9.27 5.16
N PRO A 103 -21.68 9.81 4.18
CA PRO A 103 -21.44 9.58 2.76
C PRO A 103 -20.07 10.08 2.28
N VAL A 104 -19.62 11.26 2.74
CA VAL A 104 -18.31 11.81 2.34
C VAL A 104 -17.17 10.92 2.83
N VAL A 105 -17.25 10.45 4.08
CA VAL A 105 -16.29 9.50 4.64
C VAL A 105 -16.33 8.19 3.85
N MET A 106 -17.53 7.66 3.55
CA MET A 106 -17.70 6.44 2.77
C MET A 106 -17.13 6.56 1.35
N MET A 107 -17.31 7.70 0.69
CA MET A 107 -16.71 7.97 -0.63
C MET A 107 -15.18 7.97 -0.57
N SER A 108 -14.59 8.62 0.45
CA SER A 108 -13.14 8.61 0.66
C SER A 108 -12.61 7.21 0.97
N GLN A 109 -13.35 6.42 1.78
CA GLN A 109 -13.01 5.04 2.10
C GLN A 109 -13.07 4.13 0.87
N ASN A 110 -14.15 4.19 0.08
CA ASN A 110 -14.30 3.39 -1.14
C ASN A 110 -13.15 3.66 -2.13
N ARG A 111 -12.73 4.93 -2.23
CA ARG A 111 -11.60 5.33 -3.07
C ARG A 111 -10.25 4.84 -2.55
N GLN A 112 -10.03 4.87 -1.23
CA GLN A 112 -8.82 4.29 -0.63
C GLN A 112 -8.78 2.78 -0.86
N ALA A 113 -9.90 2.08 -0.67
CA ALA A 113 -9.99 0.64 -0.93
C ALA A 113 -9.72 0.27 -2.40
N GLU A 114 -10.18 1.09 -3.36
CA GLU A 114 -9.87 0.90 -4.77
C GLU A 114 -8.38 1.04 -5.06
N LYS A 115 -7.73 2.07 -4.48
CA LYS A 115 -6.28 2.25 -4.58
C LYS A 115 -5.52 1.06 -3.98
N ASP A 116 -5.91 0.62 -2.79
CA ASP A 116 -5.28 -0.51 -2.10
C ASP A 116 -5.44 -1.81 -2.90
N ARG A 117 -6.59 -2.01 -3.54
CA ARG A 117 -6.84 -3.15 -4.42
C ARG A 117 -5.91 -3.13 -5.65
N LEU A 118 -5.73 -1.98 -6.30
CA LEU A 118 -4.82 -1.85 -7.44
C LEU A 118 -3.36 -2.10 -7.04
N MET A 119 -2.94 -1.59 -5.88
CA MET A 119 -1.62 -1.85 -5.32
C MET A 119 -1.42 -3.35 -5.04
N ALA A 120 -2.40 -4.01 -4.42
CA ALA A 120 -2.34 -5.43 -4.14
C ALA A 120 -2.27 -6.29 -5.43
N ASP A 121 -2.99 -5.93 -6.49
CA ASP A 121 -2.90 -6.63 -7.78
C ASP A 121 -1.51 -6.48 -8.41
N GLN A 122 -0.94 -5.27 -8.39
CA GLN A 122 0.42 -5.06 -8.88
C GLN A 122 1.45 -5.85 -8.07
N ASP A 123 1.36 -5.83 -6.74
CA ASP A 123 2.26 -6.60 -5.86
C ASP A 123 2.14 -8.11 -6.13
N TYR A 124 0.93 -8.60 -6.39
CA TYR A 124 0.70 -9.98 -6.78
C TYR A 124 1.41 -10.34 -8.09
N GLN A 125 1.33 -9.50 -9.13
CA GLN A 125 2.02 -9.74 -10.39
C GLN A 125 3.55 -9.71 -10.25
N ILE A 126 4.08 -8.78 -9.45
CA ILE A 126 5.51 -8.70 -9.16
C ILE A 126 5.97 -9.97 -8.44
N ASN A 127 5.24 -10.41 -7.42
CA ASN A 127 5.57 -11.62 -6.67
C ASN A 127 5.54 -12.87 -7.55
N LYS A 128 4.53 -13.01 -8.41
CA LYS A 128 4.46 -14.13 -9.36
C LYS A 128 5.66 -14.14 -10.31
N LYS A 129 6.05 -12.98 -10.83
CA LYS A 129 7.24 -12.86 -11.69
C LYS A 129 8.52 -13.17 -10.93
N ALA A 130 8.66 -12.69 -9.69
CA ALA A 130 9.80 -13.00 -8.84
C ALA A 130 9.90 -14.51 -8.57
N GLU A 131 8.77 -15.19 -8.35
CA GLU A 131 8.73 -16.65 -8.19
C GLU A 131 9.23 -17.37 -9.46
N GLU A 132 8.82 -16.93 -10.65
CA GLU A 132 9.32 -17.48 -11.92
C GLU A 132 10.83 -17.25 -12.08
N GLU A 133 11.33 -16.06 -11.77
CA GLU A 133 12.77 -15.74 -11.84
C GLU A 133 13.58 -16.60 -10.84
N ILE A 134 13.07 -16.80 -9.61
CA ILE A 134 13.69 -17.69 -8.63
C ILE A 134 13.73 -19.13 -9.13
N LYS A 135 12.66 -19.63 -9.77
CA LYS A 135 12.65 -20.98 -10.36
C LYS A 135 13.74 -21.15 -11.41
N VAL A 136 13.93 -20.15 -12.28
CA VAL A 136 14.99 -20.17 -13.30
C VAL A 136 16.38 -20.20 -12.65
N VAL A 137 16.58 -19.39 -11.61
CA VAL A 137 17.85 -19.41 -10.86
C VAL A 137 18.08 -20.78 -10.21
N MET A 138 17.05 -21.37 -9.59
CA MET A 138 17.14 -22.69 -8.96
C MET A 138 17.47 -23.78 -9.99
N GLU A 139 16.81 -23.78 -11.15
CA GLU A 139 17.10 -24.71 -12.24
C GLU A 139 18.55 -24.56 -12.73
N HIS A 140 19.05 -23.32 -12.82
CA HIS A 140 20.42 -23.08 -13.20
C HIS A 140 21.43 -23.61 -12.17
N LEU A 141 21.15 -23.45 -10.88
CA LEU A 141 21.98 -24.00 -9.80
C LEU A 141 22.04 -25.53 -9.86
N VAL A 142 20.88 -26.19 -9.99
CA VAL A 142 20.80 -27.66 -10.15
C VAL A 142 21.60 -28.12 -11.37
N HIS A 143 21.54 -27.37 -12.46
CA HIS A 143 22.31 -27.67 -13.65
C HIS A 143 23.82 -27.50 -13.44
N GLN A 144 24.25 -26.46 -12.73
CA GLN A 144 25.66 -26.28 -12.36
C GLN A 144 26.16 -27.42 -11.46
N ASP A 145 25.36 -27.84 -10.48
CA ASP A 145 25.69 -28.98 -9.60
C ASP A 145 25.94 -30.27 -10.41
N ALA A 146 25.10 -30.54 -11.42
CA ALA A 146 25.26 -31.70 -12.28
C ALA A 146 26.58 -31.66 -13.09
N LEU A 147 26.96 -30.49 -13.60
CA LEU A 147 28.22 -30.32 -14.33
C LEU A 147 29.43 -30.47 -13.42
N LEU A 148 29.35 -29.93 -12.20
CA LEU A 148 30.41 -30.10 -11.20
C LEU A 148 30.60 -31.58 -10.86
N GLN A 149 29.52 -32.34 -10.68
CA GLN A 149 29.58 -33.79 -10.48
C GLN A 149 30.23 -34.51 -11.67
N GLU A 150 29.85 -34.17 -12.90
CA GLU A 150 30.47 -34.77 -14.09
C GLU A 150 31.97 -34.48 -14.18
N LEU A 151 32.38 -33.24 -13.89
CA LEU A 151 33.79 -32.85 -13.87
C LEU A 151 34.57 -33.63 -12.79
N LEU A 152 34.02 -33.77 -11.59
CA LEU A 152 34.63 -34.56 -10.51
C LEU A 152 34.82 -36.02 -10.94
N THR A 153 33.79 -36.66 -11.51
CA THR A 153 33.91 -38.03 -12.01
C THR A 153 34.96 -38.16 -13.12
N ARG A 154 35.06 -37.19 -14.03
CA ARG A 154 36.10 -37.19 -15.07
C ARG A 154 37.50 -37.07 -14.49
N LEU A 155 37.68 -36.24 -13.45
CA LEU A 155 38.97 -36.09 -12.77
C LEU A 155 39.38 -37.41 -12.08
N GLU A 156 38.46 -38.07 -11.37
CA GLU A 156 38.71 -39.38 -10.75
C GLU A 156 39.13 -40.43 -11.79
N VAL A 157 38.44 -40.50 -12.93
CA VAL A 157 38.79 -41.43 -14.02
C VAL A 157 40.16 -41.12 -14.63
N MET A 158 40.51 -39.84 -14.78
CA MET A 158 41.84 -39.45 -15.27
C MET A 158 42.95 -39.84 -14.28
N GLU A 159 42.72 -39.61 -12.98
CA GLU A 159 43.65 -40.00 -11.92
C GLU A 159 43.90 -41.53 -11.94
N GLN A 160 42.83 -42.33 -12.02
CA GLN A 160 42.94 -43.79 -12.12
C GLN A 160 43.72 -44.24 -13.37
N ARG A 161 43.53 -43.58 -14.53
CA ARG A 161 44.33 -43.88 -15.73
C ARG A 161 45.80 -43.54 -15.57
N ILE A 162 46.14 -42.45 -14.89
CA ILE A 162 47.53 -42.06 -14.64
C ILE A 162 48.20 -43.09 -13.73
N LEU A 163 47.54 -43.49 -12.65
CA LEU A 163 48.03 -44.51 -11.72
C LEU A 163 48.28 -45.85 -12.43
N ASN A 164 47.31 -46.31 -13.23
CA ASN A 164 47.41 -47.58 -13.95
C ASN A 164 48.52 -47.56 -15.04
N LYS A 165 48.73 -46.42 -15.72
CA LYS A 165 49.86 -46.26 -16.64
C LYS A 165 51.22 -46.23 -15.92
N GLY A 166 51.30 -45.64 -14.73
CA GLY A 166 52.51 -45.63 -13.93
C GLY A 166 52.93 -47.03 -13.46
N GLU A 167 51.98 -47.90 -13.14
CA GLU A 167 52.25 -49.31 -12.83
C GLU A 167 52.79 -50.10 -14.03
N GLN A 168 52.32 -49.81 -15.25
CA GLN A 168 52.78 -50.50 -16.46
C GLN A 168 54.18 -50.07 -16.94
N VAL A 169 54.66 -48.89 -16.55
CA VAL A 169 55.99 -48.38 -16.94
C VAL A 169 57.09 -48.84 -15.97
N THR A 170 56.72 -49.29 -14.76
CA THR A 170 57.66 -49.72 -13.71
C THR A 170 57.92 -51.24 -13.73
N ARG A 171 57.20 -51.99 -14.58
CA ARG A 171 57.43 -53.41 -14.87
C ARG A 171 58.19 -53.57 -16.18
#